data_AF-A0A357Z2M5-F1
#
_entry.id   AF-A0A357Z2M5-F1
#
_cell.length_a   1.000
_cell.length_b   1.000
_cell.length_c   1.000
_cell.angle_alpha   90.00
_cell.angle_beta   90.00
_cell.angle_gamma   90.00
#
_symmetry.space_group_name_H-M   'P 1'
#
loop_
_entity.id
_entity.type
_entity.pdbx_description
1 polymer ?
#
loop_
_entity_poly.entity_id
_entity_poly.type
_entity_poly.pdbx_seq_one_letter_code
_entity_poly.pdbx_strand_id
1 'polypeptide(L)'
;HVLPLKNVYFEHLYHRPALSADEVYRKLMKYKEMLAPYVGDVFHFLYRAVREGKNILLEGQLGALKDPDFGIYPMVTSSNTLAAYGAVSTGIPPYDIKNIIAVVKAYSSAVGAGEFVSEIFGDEADELRRRGGDGGEFGATTGRPRRMGWLDLVASRYGCRV
;
A
#
# COMPACT_ATOMS: atom_id res chain seq x y z
N HIS A 1 24.87 9.70 -8.25
CA HIS A 1 25.07 8.26 -8.53
C HIS A 1 23.86 7.61 -9.20
N VAL A 2 22.63 7.77 -8.69
CA VAL A 2 21.44 7.08 -9.26
C VAL A 2 20.98 7.67 -10.61
N LEU A 3 21.04 8.99 -10.78
CA LEU A 3 20.49 9.65 -11.97
C LEU A 3 21.16 9.23 -13.29
N PRO A 4 22.50 9.16 -13.42
CA PRO A 4 23.14 8.66 -14.64
C PRO A 4 22.70 7.24 -15.01
N LEU A 5 22.63 6.33 -14.02
CA LEU A 5 22.15 4.96 -14.25
C LEU A 5 20.69 4.94 -14.73
N LYS A 6 19.83 5.79 -14.16
CA LYS A 6 18.44 5.89 -14.60
C LYS A 6 18.32 6.48 -16.01
N ASN A 7 19.15 7.46 -16.37
CA ASN A 7 19.15 8.05 -17.70
C ASN A 7 19.51 7.04 -18.80
N VAL A 8 20.42 6.09 -18.53
CA VAL A 8 20.70 4.97 -19.46
C VAL A 8 19.42 4.19 -19.77
N TYR A 9 18.62 3.85 -18.75
CA TYR A 9 17.34 3.17 -18.99
C TYR A 9 16.34 4.06 -19.71
N PHE A 10 16.25 5.34 -19.35
CA PHE A 10 15.31 6.26 -19.99
C PHE A 10 15.59 6.39 -21.48
N GLU A 11 16.84 6.67 -21.86
CA GLU A 11 17.20 6.93 -23.25
C GLU A 11 17.24 5.66 -24.09
N HIS A 12 17.90 4.61 -23.58
CA HIS A 12 18.25 3.44 -24.40
C HIS A 12 17.27 2.29 -24.27
N LEU A 13 16.56 2.16 -23.14
CA LEU A 13 15.57 1.09 -22.95
C LEU A 13 14.14 1.58 -23.19
N TYR A 14 13.78 2.74 -22.64
CA TYR A 14 12.41 3.26 -22.70
C TYR A 14 12.20 4.35 -23.75
N HIS A 15 13.25 4.80 -24.44
CA HIS A 15 13.22 5.86 -25.45
C HIS A 15 12.52 7.15 -24.97
N ARG A 16 12.83 7.54 -23.73
CA ARG A 16 12.38 8.77 -23.08
C ARG A 16 13.54 9.74 -22.91
N PRO A 17 13.28 11.06 -22.84
CA PRO A 17 14.32 12.04 -22.55
C PRO A 17 15.00 11.74 -21.22
N ALA A 18 16.32 11.97 -21.16
CA ALA A 18 17.05 11.94 -19.90
C ALA A 18 16.50 12.98 -18.91
N LEU A 19 16.55 12.61 -17.63
CA LEU A 19 16.23 13.51 -16.53
C LEU A 19 17.39 14.49 -16.30
N SER A 20 17.07 15.77 -16.17
CA SER A 20 18.03 16.82 -15.81
C SER A 20 18.31 16.82 -14.31
N ALA A 21 19.60 16.79 -13.94
CA ALA A 21 20.02 16.84 -12.55
C ALA A 21 19.55 18.14 -11.86
N ASP A 22 19.68 19.27 -12.55
CA ASP A 22 19.31 20.59 -12.00
C ASP A 22 17.80 20.74 -11.83
N GLU A 23 17.00 20.18 -12.73
CA GLU A 23 15.54 20.20 -12.60
C GLU A 23 15.07 19.33 -11.44
N VAL A 24 15.60 18.11 -11.34
CA VAL A 24 15.30 17.20 -10.23
C VAL A 24 15.71 17.84 -8.91
N TYR A 25 16.92 18.39 -8.83
CA TYR A 25 17.43 19.05 -7.63
C TYR A 25 16.54 20.22 -7.21
N ARG A 26 16.26 21.17 -8.12
CA ARG A 26 15.40 22.33 -7.82
C ARG A 26 14.03 21.91 -7.31
N LYS A 27 13.42 20.90 -7.94
CA LYS A 27 12.12 20.36 -7.52
C LYS A 27 12.18 19.75 -6.12
N LEU A 28 13.20 18.94 -5.84
CA LEU A 28 13.36 18.30 -4.53
C LEU A 28 13.68 19.31 -3.43
N MET A 29 14.43 20.37 -3.72
CA MET A 29 14.71 21.44 -2.76
C MET A 29 13.44 22.20 -2.36
N LYS A 30 12.50 22.41 -3.28
CA LYS A 30 11.17 22.95 -2.93
C LYS A 30 10.41 22.02 -1.97
N TYR A 31 10.45 20.71 -2.19
CA TYR A 31 9.80 19.75 -1.29
C TYR A 31 10.50 19.63 0.06
N LYS A 32 11.83 19.77 0.09
CA LYS A 32 12.62 19.76 1.33
C LYS A 32 12.10 20.82 2.30
N GLU A 33 11.85 22.04 1.84
CA GLU A 33 11.35 23.13 2.70
C GLU A 33 9.99 22.78 3.33
N MET A 34 9.09 22.15 2.56
CA MET A 34 7.78 21.72 3.04
C MET A 34 7.87 20.57 4.05
N LEU A 35 8.81 19.65 3.86
CA LEU A 35 8.94 18.43 4.67
C LEU A 35 9.83 18.62 5.90
N ALA A 36 10.80 19.54 5.86
CA ALA A 36 11.81 19.73 6.89
C ALA A 36 11.24 19.88 8.32
N PRO A 37 10.12 20.58 8.56
CA PRO A 37 9.53 20.68 9.91
C PRO A 37 9.04 19.35 10.49
N TYR A 38 8.81 18.34 9.66
CA TYR A 38 8.25 17.05 10.07
C TYR A 38 9.31 15.92 10.15
N VAL A 39 10.54 16.20 9.74
CA VAL A 39 11.64 15.23 9.82
C VAL A 39 12.16 15.17 11.25
N GLY A 40 12.21 13.97 11.82
CA GLY A 40 12.77 13.74 13.14
C GLY A 40 13.12 12.28 13.38
N ASP A 41 13.67 11.99 14.56
CA ASP A 41 13.96 10.62 15.00
C ASP A 41 12.67 9.92 15.42
N VAL A 42 12.01 9.29 14.44
CA VAL A 42 10.76 8.54 14.65
C VAL A 42 10.98 7.35 15.57
N PHE A 43 12.15 6.71 15.51
CA PHE A 43 12.47 5.57 16.38
C PHE A 43 12.48 6.00 17.85
N HIS A 44 13.22 7.07 18.18
CA HIS A 44 13.26 7.57 19.55
C HIS A 44 11.89 8.06 20.04
N PHE A 45 11.11 8.72 19.16
CA PHE A 45 9.75 9.15 19.47
C PHE A 45 8.84 7.97 19.84
N LEU A 46 8.83 6.91 19.03
CA LEU A 46 8.01 5.72 19.28
C LEU A 46 8.52 4.92 20.48
N TYR A 47 9.83 4.77 20.64
CA TYR A 47 10.43 4.12 21.80
C TYR A 47 9.98 4.78 23.12
N ARG A 48 9.99 6.12 23.17
CA ARG A 48 9.48 6.85 24.33
C ARG A 48 7.98 6.65 24.53
N ALA A 49 7.19 6.68 23.46
CA ALA A 49 5.75 6.46 23.53
C ALA A 49 5.41 5.07 24.11
N VAL A 50 6.13 4.03 23.69
CA VAL A 50 6.01 2.67 24.25
C VAL A 50 6.37 2.66 25.74
N ARG A 51 7.50 3.26 26.13
CA ARG A 51 7.92 3.33 27.55
C ARG A 51 6.98 4.12 28.45
N GLU A 52 6.35 5.15 27.91
CA GLU A 52 5.36 5.98 28.60
C GLU A 52 3.98 5.32 28.65
N GLY A 53 3.82 4.12 28.07
CA GLY A 53 2.55 3.38 28.08
C GLY A 53 1.46 4.01 27.21
N LYS A 54 1.85 4.76 26.16
CA LYS A 54 0.88 5.39 25.25
C LYS A 54 0.24 4.37 24.32
N ASN A 55 -0.99 4.65 23.92
CA ASN A 55 -1.65 3.92 22.85
C ASN A 55 -1.08 4.35 21.50
N ILE A 56 -0.59 3.38 20.73
CA ILE A 56 -0.04 3.58 19.38
C ILE A 56 -0.90 2.77 18.41
N LEU A 57 -1.40 3.43 17.36
CA LEU A 57 -2.08 2.78 16.24
C LEU A 57 -1.12 2.73 15.05
N LEU A 58 -0.85 1.53 14.55
CA LEU A 58 -0.13 1.33 13.30
C LEU A 58 -1.15 1.09 12.19
N GLU A 59 -1.23 2.02 11.24
CA GLU A 59 -2.13 1.92 10.10
C GLU A 59 -1.45 1.18 8.94
N GLY A 60 -1.96 -0.01 8.62
CA GLY A 60 -1.52 -0.75 7.45
C GLY A 60 -2.10 -0.18 6.16
N GLN A 61 -1.32 -0.20 5.09
CA GLN A 61 -1.80 0.10 3.74
C GLN A 61 -1.88 -1.18 2.91
N LEU A 62 -2.89 -1.23 2.03
CA LEU A 62 -3.26 -2.42 1.25
C LEU A 62 -3.71 -3.58 2.16
N GLY A 63 -3.62 -4.83 1.71
CA GLY A 63 -4.05 -5.99 2.48
C GLY A 63 -3.22 -7.22 2.16
N ALA A 64 -3.34 -8.26 2.98
CA ALA A 64 -2.47 -9.45 2.98
C ALA A 64 -2.21 -10.07 1.60
N LEU A 65 -3.22 -10.10 0.72
CA LEU A 65 -3.09 -10.67 -0.63
C LEU A 65 -2.26 -9.81 -1.60
N LYS A 66 -1.84 -8.61 -1.19
CA LYS A 66 -0.91 -7.73 -1.91
C LYS A 66 0.50 -7.77 -1.32
N ASP A 67 0.74 -8.57 -0.30
CA ASP A 67 2.08 -8.79 0.24
C ASP A 67 2.99 -9.49 -0.81
N PRO A 68 4.26 -9.10 -0.97
CA PRO A 68 5.15 -9.69 -1.96
C PRO A 68 5.48 -11.16 -1.71
N ASP A 69 5.47 -11.60 -0.44
CA ASP A 69 5.85 -12.96 -0.04
C ASP A 69 4.62 -13.87 0.09
N PHE A 70 3.53 -13.32 0.66
CA PHE A 70 2.33 -14.10 1.01
C PHE A 70 1.11 -13.76 0.15
N GLY A 71 1.23 -12.83 -0.79
CA GLY A 71 0.15 -12.43 -1.68
C GLY A 71 0.08 -13.22 -2.98
N ILE A 72 -0.74 -12.72 -3.90
CA ILE A 72 -0.96 -13.33 -5.22
C ILE A 72 0.16 -12.87 -6.17
N TYR A 73 1.37 -13.38 -5.97
CA TYR A 73 2.53 -13.03 -6.79
C TYR A 73 2.33 -13.43 -8.26
N PRO A 74 2.70 -12.59 -9.26
CA PRO A 74 3.42 -11.31 -9.16
C PRO A 74 2.52 -10.07 -9.01
N MET A 75 1.21 -10.24 -8.81
CA MET A 75 0.21 -9.16 -8.78
C MET A 75 0.06 -8.52 -7.39
N VAL A 76 1.22 -8.24 -6.79
CA VAL A 76 1.43 -7.77 -5.42
C VAL A 76 2.06 -6.37 -5.42
N THR A 77 2.15 -5.74 -4.26
CA THR A 77 2.97 -4.53 -4.10
C THR A 77 4.44 -4.91 -3.88
N SER A 78 5.33 -3.92 -3.85
CA SER A 78 6.76 -4.11 -3.62
C SER A 78 7.19 -3.93 -2.17
N SER A 79 6.25 -4.01 -1.22
CA SER A 79 6.50 -3.87 0.21
C SER A 79 5.52 -4.72 0.99
N ASN A 80 5.92 -5.19 2.16
CA ASN A 80 5.04 -6.03 2.96
C ASN A 80 3.87 -5.26 3.56
N THR A 81 2.71 -5.93 3.58
CA THR A 81 1.43 -5.35 4.01
C THR A 81 0.93 -5.99 5.30
N LEU A 82 1.65 -6.99 5.80
CA LEU A 82 1.28 -7.75 7.00
C LEU A 82 1.60 -6.98 8.29
N ALA A 83 0.81 -7.25 9.34
CA ALA A 83 0.92 -6.57 10.62
C ALA A 83 2.31 -6.69 11.26
N ALA A 84 3.01 -7.81 11.03
CA ALA A 84 4.37 -8.03 11.53
C ALA A 84 5.36 -6.97 11.05
N TYR A 85 5.17 -6.44 9.84
CA TYR A 85 6.02 -5.37 9.32
C TYR A 85 5.76 -4.01 9.96
N GLY A 86 4.64 -3.85 10.68
CA GLY A 86 4.45 -2.71 11.57
C GLY A 86 5.59 -2.59 12.59
N ALA A 87 6.04 -3.70 13.18
CA ALA A 87 7.19 -3.72 14.09
C ALA A 87 8.49 -3.35 13.36
N VAL A 88 8.76 -4.01 12.23
CA VAL A 88 10.00 -3.82 11.44
C VAL A 88 10.14 -2.37 10.96
N SER A 89 9.08 -1.77 10.45
CA SER A 89 9.09 -0.43 9.87
C SER A 89 9.15 0.69 10.91
N THR A 90 8.75 0.43 12.15
CA THR A 90 8.66 1.45 13.21
C THR A 90 9.69 1.29 14.32
N GLY A 91 10.30 0.12 14.44
CA GLY A 91 11.20 -0.23 15.53
C GLY A 91 10.49 -0.51 16.86
N ILE A 92 9.16 -0.64 16.84
CA ILE A 92 8.40 -1.12 18.01
C ILE A 92 8.69 -2.61 18.19
N PRO A 93 9.06 -3.07 19.40
CA PRO A 93 9.28 -4.49 19.62
C PRO A 93 8.03 -5.32 19.27
N PRO A 94 8.16 -6.45 18.57
CA PRO A 94 7.00 -7.20 18.10
C PRO A 94 6.11 -7.69 19.25
N TYR A 95 6.69 -7.97 20.42
CA TYR A 95 5.93 -8.36 21.60
C TYR A 95 5.10 -7.22 22.22
N ASP A 96 5.35 -5.94 21.87
CA ASP A 96 4.54 -4.81 22.31
C ASP A 96 3.28 -4.59 21.46
N ILE A 97 3.18 -5.25 20.29
CA ILE A 97 1.98 -5.27 19.47
C ILE A 97 1.01 -6.29 20.08
N LYS A 98 0.02 -5.80 20.85
CA LYS A 98 -0.92 -6.66 21.59
C LYS A 98 -2.17 -7.04 20.81
N ASN A 99 -2.60 -6.18 19.89
CA ASN A 99 -3.84 -6.33 19.15
C ASN A 99 -3.58 -6.11 17.67
N ILE A 100 -4.07 -7.03 16.84
CA ILE A 100 -4.08 -6.93 15.38
C ILE A 100 -5.55 -6.92 14.94
N ILE A 101 -5.94 -5.85 14.24
CA ILE A 101 -7.32 -5.70 13.73
C ILE A 101 -7.28 -5.92 12.23
N ALA A 102 -7.85 -7.03 11.78
CA ALA A 102 -8.04 -7.32 10.36
C ALA A 102 -9.34 -6.68 9.85
N VAL A 103 -9.26 -5.89 8.79
CA VAL A 103 -10.42 -5.23 8.17
C VAL A 103 -10.81 -5.99 6.91
N VAL A 104 -12.04 -6.51 6.87
CA VAL A 104 -12.60 -7.24 5.74
C VAL A 104 -13.88 -6.56 5.30
N LYS A 105 -14.02 -6.31 3.99
CA LYS A 105 -15.26 -5.78 3.41
C LYS A 105 -16.27 -6.90 3.25
N ALA A 106 -17.56 -6.56 3.22
CA ALA A 106 -18.65 -7.52 2.98
C ALA A 106 -18.66 -8.14 1.56
N TYR A 107 -17.74 -7.70 0.70
CA TYR A 107 -17.52 -8.18 -0.67
C TYR A 107 -16.05 -8.02 -1.03
N SER A 108 -15.59 -8.69 -2.08
CA SER A 108 -14.23 -8.56 -2.57
C SER A 108 -14.13 -7.52 -3.69
N SER A 109 -12.99 -6.86 -3.78
CA SER A 109 -12.67 -5.98 -4.92
C SER A 109 -11.18 -6.02 -5.23
N ALA A 110 -10.82 -5.85 -6.49
CA ALA A 110 -9.41 -5.77 -6.90
C ALA A 110 -9.15 -4.58 -7.83
N VAL A 111 -7.95 -4.00 -7.71
CA VAL A 111 -7.38 -3.06 -8.68
C VAL A 111 -6.25 -3.76 -9.41
N GLY A 112 -6.21 -3.58 -10.73
CA GLY A 112 -5.18 -4.18 -11.59
C GLY A 112 -5.54 -5.56 -12.11
N ALA A 113 -4.58 -6.15 -12.82
CA ALA A 113 -4.66 -7.52 -13.31
C ALA A 113 -4.38 -8.52 -12.18
N GLY A 114 -4.65 -9.80 -12.44
CA GLY A 114 -4.38 -10.89 -11.52
C GLY A 114 -5.59 -11.78 -11.26
N GLU A 115 -5.33 -12.90 -10.62
CA GLU A 115 -6.31 -13.90 -10.26
C GLU A 115 -7.31 -13.32 -9.26
N PHE A 116 -8.59 -13.57 -9.51
CA PHE A 116 -9.67 -13.15 -8.63
C PHE A 116 -10.77 -14.20 -8.68
N VAL A 117 -10.67 -15.18 -7.78
CA VAL A 117 -11.48 -16.40 -7.82
C VAL A 117 -12.97 -16.12 -7.71
N SER A 118 -13.36 -15.16 -6.88
CA SER A 118 -14.77 -14.80 -6.66
C SER A 118 -15.27 -13.67 -7.58
N GLU A 119 -14.53 -13.33 -8.64
CA GLU A 119 -14.90 -12.23 -9.54
C GLU A 119 -16.24 -12.49 -10.24
N ILE A 120 -17.06 -11.46 -10.30
CA ILE A 120 -18.33 -11.42 -11.02
C ILE A 120 -18.27 -10.39 -12.15
N PHE A 121 -19.14 -10.56 -13.14
CA PHE A 121 -19.15 -9.75 -14.37
C PHE A 121 -20.56 -9.26 -14.72
N GLY A 122 -20.64 -8.28 -15.63
CA GLY A 122 -21.91 -7.74 -16.12
C GLY A 122 -22.65 -6.89 -15.09
N ASP A 123 -23.97 -6.82 -15.24
CA ASP A 123 -24.86 -5.92 -14.49
C ASP A 123 -24.74 -6.08 -12.97
N GLU A 124 -24.52 -7.31 -12.49
CA GLU A 124 -24.35 -7.59 -11.07
C GLU A 124 -23.07 -6.96 -10.50
N ALA A 125 -21.97 -7.07 -11.24
CA ALA A 125 -20.70 -6.44 -10.88
C ALA A 125 -20.82 -4.90 -10.89
N ASP A 126 -21.54 -4.36 -11.87
CA ASP A 126 -21.76 -2.92 -12.02
C ASP A 126 -22.64 -2.37 -10.89
N GLU A 127 -23.65 -3.12 -10.48
CA GLU A 127 -24.50 -2.76 -9.34
C GLU A 127 -23.71 -2.76 -8.03
N LEU A 128 -22.97 -3.84 -7.76
CA LEU A 128 -22.14 -3.93 -6.57
C LEU A 128 -21.06 -2.84 -6.54
N ARG A 129 -20.48 -2.50 -7.70
CA ARG A 129 -19.49 -1.42 -7.82
C ARG A 129 -20.08 -0.06 -7.47
N ARG A 130 -21.29 0.25 -7.93
CA ARG A 130 -21.95 1.54 -7.66
C ARG A 130 -22.37 1.67 -6.21
N ARG A 131 -22.77 0.56 -5.57
CA ARG A 131 -23.23 0.54 -4.16
C ARG A 131 -22.11 0.32 -3.14
N GLY A 132 -20.96 -0.18 -3.55
CA GLY A 132 -19.87 -0.52 -2.66
C GLY A 132 -19.13 0.71 -2.13
N GLY A 133 -18.99 0.83 -0.80
CA GLY A 133 -18.33 1.96 -0.15
C GLY A 133 -19.09 3.29 -0.31
N ASP A 134 -18.56 4.37 0.29
CA ASP A 134 -19.29 5.65 0.37
C ASP A 134 -19.47 6.35 -0.98
N GLY A 135 -18.59 6.11 -1.95
CA GLY A 135 -18.59 6.75 -3.27
C GLY A 135 -18.56 5.76 -4.44
N GLY A 136 -18.82 4.48 -4.19
CA GLY A 136 -18.61 3.42 -5.18
C GLY A 136 -17.16 2.91 -5.21
N GLU A 137 -16.97 1.79 -5.89
CA GLU A 137 -15.68 1.11 -6.03
C GLU A 137 -14.95 1.57 -7.30
N PHE A 138 -14.57 2.85 -7.31
CA PHE A 138 -13.82 3.52 -8.37
C PHE A 138 -12.52 4.14 -7.85
N GLY A 139 -11.50 4.23 -8.71
CA GLY A 139 -10.22 4.86 -8.35
C GLY A 139 -10.37 6.36 -8.09
N ALA A 140 -9.83 6.85 -6.97
CA ALA A 140 -10.00 8.24 -6.53
C ALA A 140 -9.51 9.31 -7.53
N THR A 141 -8.46 9.02 -8.30
CA THR A 141 -7.88 9.97 -9.26
C THR A 141 -8.33 9.72 -10.69
N THR A 142 -8.39 8.45 -11.11
CA THR A 142 -8.61 8.06 -12.50
C THR A 142 -10.06 7.70 -12.81
N GLY A 143 -10.90 7.51 -11.80
CA GLY A 143 -12.25 6.97 -11.96
C GLY A 143 -12.27 5.52 -12.46
N ARG A 144 -11.12 4.84 -12.51
CA ARG A 144 -11.05 3.47 -13.05
C ARG A 144 -11.91 2.53 -12.21
N PRO A 145 -12.81 1.74 -12.82
CA PRO A 145 -13.63 0.78 -12.07
C PRO A 145 -12.75 -0.30 -11.46
N ARG A 146 -13.05 -0.65 -10.20
CA ARG A 146 -12.47 -1.84 -9.57
C ARG A 146 -13.17 -3.09 -10.07
N ARG A 147 -12.45 -4.19 -10.13
CA ARG A 147 -13.03 -5.52 -10.32
C ARG A 147 -13.80 -5.89 -9.07
N MET A 148 -14.95 -6.54 -9.22
CA MET A 148 -15.88 -6.84 -8.14
C MET A 148 -16.04 -8.34 -7.99
N GLY A 149 -16.25 -8.81 -6.76
CA GLY A 149 -16.46 -10.22 -6.48
C GLY A 149 -17.18 -10.45 -5.18
N TRP A 150 -17.71 -11.67 -5.02
CA TRP A 150 -18.29 -12.10 -3.75
C TRP A 150 -17.24 -12.12 -2.64
N LEU A 151 -17.69 -12.02 -1.39
CA LEU A 151 -16.83 -12.23 -0.24
C LEU A 151 -16.17 -13.61 -0.33
N ASP A 152 -14.85 -13.63 -0.40
CA ASP A 152 -14.06 -14.86 -0.41
C ASP A 152 -13.59 -15.17 1.02
N LEU A 153 -14.29 -16.09 1.69
CA LEU A 153 -13.95 -16.51 3.04
C LEU A 153 -12.68 -17.36 3.11
N VAL A 154 -12.29 -18.05 2.04
CA VAL A 154 -11.05 -18.82 1.98
C VAL A 154 -9.87 -17.86 1.98
N ALA A 155 -9.90 -16.87 1.08
CA ALA A 155 -8.88 -15.84 0.98
C ALA A 155 -8.84 -14.94 2.23
N SER A 156 -10.00 -14.57 2.79
CA SER A 156 -10.07 -13.77 4.02
C SER A 156 -9.50 -14.52 5.22
N ARG A 157 -9.84 -15.81 5.38
CA ARG A 157 -9.28 -16.65 6.45
C ARG A 157 -7.76 -16.82 6.32
N TYR A 158 -7.27 -16.97 5.09
CA TYR A 158 -5.83 -17.00 4.82
C TYR A 158 -5.18 -15.66 5.21
N GLY A 159 -5.74 -14.53 4.78
CA GLY A 159 -5.23 -13.19 5.09
C GLY A 159 -5.19 -12.89 6.60
N CYS A 160 -6.13 -13.40 7.39
CA CYS A 160 -6.09 -13.28 8.85
C CYS A 160 -5.07 -14.20 9.53
N ARG A 161 -4.56 -15.23 8.85
CA ARG A 161 -3.59 -16.18 9.40
C ARG A 161 -2.15 -15.69 9.24
N VAL A 162 -1.85 -15.03 8.13
CA VAL A 162 -0.52 -14.49 7.79
C VAL A 162 -0.29 -13.14 8.46
#